data_AF-A0A392NSR3-F1
#
_entry.id   AF-A0A392NSR3-F1
#
_cell.length_a   1.000
_cell.length_b   1.000
_cell.length_c   1.000
_cell.angle_alpha   90.00
_cell.angle_beta   90.00
_cell.angle_gamma   90.00
#
_symmetry.space_group_name_H-M   'P 1'
#
loop_
_entity.id
_entity.type
_entity.pdbx_description
1 polymer ?
#
loop_
_entity_poly.entity_id
_entity_poly.type
_entity_poly.pdbx_seq_one_letter_code
_entity_poly.pdbx_strand_id
1 'polypeptide(L)' 'GRRNSILVGRNGFDESYLYSPGSAGIENYSKYAYICVGQAAVLQPIVLKPEDVWKGGQYLHNPNL' A
#
# COMPACT_ATOMS: atom_id res chain seq x y z
N GLY A 1 3.75 -19.88 15.85
CA GLY A 1 2.58 -19.15 15.31
C GLY A 1 2.59 -19.24 13.79
N ARG A 2 1.43 -19.36 13.14
CA ARG A 2 1.35 -19.29 11.67
C ARG A 2 1.78 -17.90 11.22
N ARG A 3 2.61 -17.82 10.17
CA ARG A 3 3.05 -16.55 9.59
C ARG A 3 1.84 -15.92 8.90
N ASN A 4 1.41 -14.73 9.35
CA ASN A 4 0.44 -13.90 8.63
C ASN A 4 1.22 -12.82 7.90
N SER A 5 1.64 -13.14 6.67
CA SER A 5 2.33 -12.22 5.78
C SER A 5 1.43 -11.86 4.62
N ILE A 6 1.52 -10.62 4.15
CA ILE A 6 0.92 -10.17 2.89
C ILE A 6 2.04 -9.60 2.03
N LEU A 7 2.06 -9.98 0.75
CA LEU A 7 2.89 -9.40 -0.28
C LEU A 7 2.08 -8.32 -0.97
N VAL A 8 2.63 -7.10 -1.05
CA VAL A 8 2.00 -5.94 -1.67
C VAL A 8 2.78 -5.60 -2.94
N GLY A 9 2.28 -6.07 -4.08
CA GLY A 9 2.81 -5.77 -5.40
C GLY A 9 2.30 -4.44 -5.93
N ARG A 10 3.11 -3.80 -6.78
CA ARG A 10 2.76 -2.55 -7.47
C ARG A 10 3.16 -2.61 -8.93
N ASN A 11 2.37 -1.95 -9.76
CA ASN A 11 2.66 -1.71 -11.16
C ASN A 11 2.30 -0.26 -11.52
N GLY A 12 3.15 0.40 -12.31
CA GLY A 12 2.94 1.77 -12.79
C GLY A 12 3.30 2.88 -11.80
N PHE A 13 3.83 2.56 -10.61
CA PHE A 13 4.25 3.52 -9.59
C PHE A 13 5.64 3.21 -9.04
N ASP A 14 6.48 4.22 -8.97
CA ASP A 14 7.85 4.11 -8.44
C ASP A 14 7.92 4.31 -6.93
N GLU A 15 6.83 4.78 -6.31
CA GLU A 15 6.76 5.04 -4.88
C GLU A 15 5.71 4.17 -4.18
N SER A 16 5.93 3.94 -2.90
CA SER A 16 5.00 3.25 -2.02
C SER A 16 4.78 4.10 -0.78
N TYR A 17 3.52 4.29 -0.42
CA TYR A 17 3.15 4.93 0.83
C TYR A 17 2.99 3.88 1.93
N LEU A 18 3.54 4.17 3.10
CA LEU A 18 3.37 3.35 4.30
C LEU A 18 3.03 4.27 5.48
N TYR A 19 1.96 3.94 6.19
CA TYR A 19 1.53 4.66 7.38
C TYR A 19 1.02 3.70 8.45
N SER A 20 1.33 4.04 9.69
CA SER A 20 0.71 3.46 10.88
C SER A 20 0.24 4.59 11.78
N PRO A 21 -0.98 4.52 12.34
CA PRO A 21 -1.42 5.46 13.36
C PRO A 21 -0.63 5.35 14.67
N GLY A 22 0.22 4.31 14.82
CA GLY A 22 0.92 4.04 16.07
C GLY A 22 -0.07 3.79 17.20
N SER A 23 0.31 4.11 18.44
CA SER A 23 -0.55 3.97 19.63
C SER A 23 -1.43 5.20 19.91
N ALA A 24 -1.40 6.21 19.03
CA ALA A 24 -2.10 7.47 19.28
C ALA A 24 -3.62 7.28 19.22
N GLY A 25 -4.31 7.61 20.32
CA GLY A 25 -5.78 7.51 20.41
C GLY A 25 -6.34 6.07 20.50
N ILE A 26 -5.50 5.09 20.82
CA ILE A 26 -5.90 3.68 20.92
C ILE A 26 -6.07 3.25 22.38
N GLU A 27 -7.32 3.01 22.80
CA GLU A 27 -7.63 2.34 24.08
C GLU A 27 -7.60 0.80 23.95
N ASN A 28 -7.77 0.26 22.73
CA ASN A 28 -7.87 -1.17 22.46
C ASN A 28 -6.93 -1.61 21.33
N TYR A 29 -5.77 -2.15 21.69
CA TYR A 29 -4.68 -2.53 20.79
C TYR A 29 -5.01 -3.64 19.77
N SER A 30 -6.10 -4.39 19.94
CA SER A 30 -6.40 -5.56 19.09
C SER A 30 -7.37 -5.28 17.94
N LYS A 31 -8.32 -4.34 18.11
CA LYS A 31 -9.41 -4.13 17.14
C LYS A 31 -9.02 -3.22 15.97
N TYR A 32 -7.97 -2.42 16.14
CA TYR A 32 -7.53 -1.40 15.18
C TYR A 32 -6.04 -1.49 14.85
N ALA A 33 -5.42 -2.66 15.00
CA ALA A 33 -4.04 -2.88 14.57
C ALA A 33 -3.97 -3.01 13.04
N TYR A 34 -3.84 -1.88 12.34
CA TYR A 34 -3.68 -1.84 10.90
C TYR A 34 -2.49 -0.97 10.50
N ILE A 35 -2.03 -1.20 9.27
CA ILE A 35 -1.16 -0.28 8.54
C ILE A 35 -1.87 0.08 7.24
N CYS A 36 -1.69 1.31 6.79
CA CYS A 36 -2.07 1.71 5.44
C CYS A 36 -0.85 1.53 4.54
N VAL A 37 -1.01 0.75 3.47
CA VAL A 37 0.03 0.57 2.45
C VAL A 37 -0.58 0.79 1.07
N GLY A 38 0.03 1.67 0.29
CA GLY A 38 -0.55 2.17 -0.95
C GLY A 38 0.49 2.54 -1.99
N GLN A 39 0.01 2.83 -3.19
CA GLN A 39 0.82 3.36 -4.28
C GLN A 39 0.83 4.89 -4.21
N ALA A 40 1.96 5.49 -4.58
CA ALA A 40 2.15 6.93 -4.53
C ALA A 40 2.86 7.43 -5.80
N ALA A 41 2.62 8.71 -6.12
CA ALA A 41 3.27 9.47 -7.19
C ALA A 41 3.50 10.92 -6.71
N VAL A 42 3.97 11.07 -5.47
CA VAL A 42 4.12 12.35 -4.76
C VAL A 42 5.48 13.00 -5.06
N LEU A 43 6.60 12.28 -4.97
CA LEU A 43 7.92 12.83 -5.32
C LEU A 43 8.23 12.59 -6.81
N GLN A 44 7.69 11.51 -7.37
CA GLN A 44 7.80 11.17 -8.79
C GLN A 44 6.42 11.12 -9.46
N PRO A 45 5.94 12.24 -10.02
CA PRO A 45 4.62 12.31 -10.64
C PRO A 45 4.58 11.52 -11.97
N ILE A 46 3.41 10.97 -12.27
CA ILE A 46 3.13 10.35 -13.57
C ILE A 46 2.86 11.46 -14.58
N VAL A 47 3.67 11.53 -15.64
CA VAL A 47 3.52 12.52 -16.72
C VAL A 47 2.97 11.84 -17.97
N LEU A 48 1.83 12.35 -18.47
CA LEU A 48 1.15 11.83 -19.66
C LEU A 48 1.08 12.90 -20.75
N LYS A 49 1.23 12.49 -22.00
CA LYS A 49 1.02 13.32 -23.19
C LYS A 49 -0.44 13.19 -23.68
N PRO A 50 -0.89 14.06 -24.60
CA PRO A 50 -2.18 13.87 -25.25
C PRO A 50 -2.31 12.47 -25.84
N GLU A 51 -3.47 11.85 -25.66
CA GLU A 51 -3.81 10.47 -26.07
C GLU A 51 -3.07 9.33 -25.33
N ASP A 52 -2.22 9.63 -24.36
CA ASP A 52 -1.60 8.59 -23.52
C ASP A 52 -2.63 7.97 -22.57
N VAL A 53 -2.58 6.65 -22.42
CA VAL A 53 -3.34 5.91 -21.42
C VAL A 53 -2.37 5.26 -20.44
N TRP A 54 -2.43 5.69 -19.18
CA TRP A 54 -1.67 5.08 -18.11
C TRP A 54 -2.50 4.04 -17.36
N LYS A 55 -1.84 2.95 -16.98
CA LYS A 55 -2.43 1.86 -16.20
C LYS A 55 -1.49 1.52 -15.05
N GLY A 56 -2.00 1.66 -13.83
CA GLY A 56 -1.37 1.14 -12.62
C GLY A 56 -2.25 0.10 -11.96
N GLY A 57 -1.71 -0.55 -10.92
CA GLY A 57 -2.48 -1.54 -10.18
C GLY A 57 -1.73 -2.06 -8.97
N GLN A 58 -2.47 -2.32 -7.89
CA GLN A 58 -1.98 -2.94 -6.65
C GLN A 58 -2.40 -4.40 -6.59
N TYR A 59 -1.49 -5.25 -6.14
CA TYR A 59 -1.72 -6.68 -5.99
C TYR A 59 -1.48 -7.05 -4.53
N LEU A 60 -2.43 -7.77 -3.93
CA LEU A 60 -2.31 -8.30 -2.58
C LEU A 60 -2.30 -9.82 -2.65
N HIS A 61 -1.25 -10.43 -2.11
CA HIS A 61 -1.12 -11.88 -2.09
C HIS A 61 -0.71 -12.36 -0.70
N ASN A 62 -1.48 -13.28 -0.13
CA ASN A 62 -1.08 -13.99 1.09
C ASN A 62 -0.40 -15.30 0.67
N PRO A 63 0.91 -15.49 0.91
CA PRO A 63 1.61 -16.70 0.52
C PRO A 63 1.26 -17.92 1.39
N ASN A 64 0.37 -17.76 2.38
CA ASN A 64 -0.07 -18.83 3.28
C ASN A 64 -1.53 -19.24 3.06
N LEU A 65 -2.20 -18.65 2.06
CA LEU A 65 -3.51 -19.07 1.54
C LEU A 65 -3.30 -19.81 0.23
#